data_AF-A0A5J5KTR1-F1
#
_entry.id   AF-A0A5J5KTR1-F1
#
_cell.length_a   1.000
_cell.length_b   1.000
_cell.length_c   1.000
_cell.angle_alpha   90.00
_cell.angle_beta   90.00
_cell.angle_gamma   90.00
#
_symmetry.space_group_name_H-M   'P 1'
#
loop_
_entity.id
_entity.type
_entity.pdbx_description
1 polymer ?
#
loop_
_entity_poly.entity_id
_entity_poly.type
_entity_poly.pdbx_seq_one_letter_code
_entity_poly.pdbx_strand_id
1 'polypeptide(L)'
;MTIAITIGILVAGAVYLFLQREMLRIILGFILLGHAGNLILIAAGGTSRREEPFGTPGDTGIVADPLPQAFVLTAIVIAFSITIFMLVLAVTGKDDDDTTEPEGDDDDPEFDVSTLPKGIIEAEDITTQSLNLSREKSLSRSRTHQSDNEAQSDLGAENEGGDR
;
A
#
# COMPACT_ATOMS: atom_id res chain seq x y z
N MET A 1 -40.26 4.55 22.93
CA MET A 1 -40.39 3.24 22.24
C MET A 1 -40.15 3.34 20.74
N THR A 2 -40.73 4.32 20.05
CA THR A 2 -40.48 4.56 18.61
C THR A 2 -39.00 4.62 18.24
N ILE A 3 -38.21 5.46 18.93
CA ILE A 3 -36.76 5.60 18.66
C ILE A 3 -36.00 4.27 18.79
N ALA A 4 -36.32 3.47 19.82
CA ALA A 4 -35.67 2.17 20.03
C ALA A 4 -35.97 1.18 18.89
N ILE A 5 -37.23 1.14 18.41
CA ILE A 5 -37.63 0.29 17.28
C ILE A 5 -36.94 0.77 16.00
N THR A 6 -36.90 2.08 15.76
CA THR A 6 -36.22 2.66 14.60
C THR A 6 -34.73 2.31 14.61
N ILE A 7 -34.02 2.50 15.74
CA ILE A 7 -32.61 2.10 15.87
C ILE A 7 -32.43 0.61 15.57
N GLY A 8 -33.29 -0.26 16.12
CA GLY A 8 -33.21 -1.70 15.86
C GLY A 8 -33.33 -2.05 14.37
N ILE A 9 -34.25 -1.41 13.65
CA ILE A 9 -34.42 -1.60 12.20
C ILE A 9 -33.20 -1.09 11.42
N LEU A 10 -32.66 0.08 11.78
CA LEU A 10 -31.47 0.63 11.11
C LEU A 10 -30.23 -0.26 11.34
N VAL A 11 -30.01 -0.73 12.57
CA VAL A 11 -28.89 -1.62 12.89
C VAL A 11 -29.05 -2.97 12.18
N ALA A 12 -30.25 -3.55 12.17
CA ALA A 12 -30.52 -4.78 11.43
C ALA A 12 -30.27 -4.61 9.92
N GLY A 13 -30.71 -3.49 9.34
CA GLY A 13 -30.44 -3.14 7.95
C GLY A 13 -28.95 -2.95 7.66
N ALA A 14 -28.21 -2.27 8.54
CA ALA A 14 -26.77 -2.08 8.41
C ALA A 14 -26.01 -3.41 8.44
N VAL A 15 -26.32 -4.27 9.41
CA VAL A 15 -25.72 -5.61 9.51
C VAL A 15 -26.07 -6.44 8.28
N TYR A 16 -27.32 -6.42 7.83
CA TYR A 16 -27.72 -7.13 6.62
C TYR A 16 -26.93 -6.69 5.38
N LEU A 17 -26.69 -5.38 5.22
CA LEU A 17 -25.91 -4.83 4.11
C LEU A 17 -24.42 -5.20 4.20
N PHE A 18 -23.85 -5.28 5.41
CA PHE A 18 -22.47 -5.74 5.61
C PHE A 18 -22.22 -7.19 5.22
N LEU A 19 -23.26 -8.04 5.21
CA LEU A 19 -23.15 -9.43 4.76
C LEU A 19 -23.17 -9.57 3.23
N GLN A 20 -23.34 -8.48 2.49
CA GLN A 20 -23.40 -8.51 1.03
C GLN A 20 -22.03 -8.29 0.41
N ARG A 21 -21.87 -8.75 -0.83
CA ARG A 21 -20.57 -8.84 -1.52
C ARG A 21 -20.10 -7.57 -2.23
N GLU A 22 -21.00 -6.62 -2.50
CA GLU A 22 -20.65 -5.38 -3.21
C GLU A 22 -20.16 -4.32 -2.19
N MET A 23 -18.99 -3.68 -2.41
CA MET A 23 -18.52 -2.65 -1.47
C MET A 23 -19.49 -1.47 -1.36
N LEU A 24 -20.22 -1.12 -2.42
CA LEU A 24 -21.29 -0.12 -2.36
C LEU A 24 -22.36 -0.50 -1.33
N ARG A 25 -22.71 -1.78 -1.21
CA ARG A 25 -23.67 -2.26 -0.19
C ARG A 25 -23.07 -2.12 1.20
N ILE A 26 -21.79 -2.42 1.38
CA ILE A 26 -21.08 -2.22 2.66
C ILE A 26 -21.09 -0.73 3.04
N ILE A 27 -20.83 0.17 2.08
CA ILE A 27 -20.86 1.63 2.29
C ILE A 27 -22.26 2.10 2.71
N LEU A 28 -23.32 1.61 2.04
CA LEU A 28 -24.70 1.87 2.46
C LEU A 28 -24.96 1.36 3.88
N GLY A 29 -24.39 0.21 4.26
CA GLY A 29 -24.41 -0.31 5.63
C GLY A 29 -23.79 0.66 6.64
N PHE A 30 -22.65 1.27 6.33
CA PHE A 30 -22.00 2.28 7.17
C PHE A 30 -22.85 3.54 7.32
N ILE A 31 -23.51 3.98 6.24
CA ILE A 31 -24.43 5.12 6.28
C ILE A 31 -25.62 4.83 7.19
N LEU A 32 -26.27 3.66 7.06
CA LEU A 32 -27.36 3.24 7.94
C LEU A 32 -26.91 3.15 9.40
N LEU A 33 -25.72 2.60 9.64
CA LEU A 33 -25.14 2.48 10.99
C LEU A 33 -24.84 3.86 11.60
N GLY A 34 -24.32 4.80 10.80
CA GLY A 34 -24.09 6.18 11.21
C GLY A 34 -25.38 6.88 11.64
N HIS A 35 -26.46 6.69 10.89
CA HIS A 35 -27.79 7.19 11.29
C HIS A 35 -28.28 6.55 12.59
N ALA A 36 -28.10 5.24 12.78
CA ALA A 36 -28.45 4.57 14.04
C ALA A 36 -27.65 5.14 15.23
N GLY A 37 -26.34 5.32 15.06
CA GLY A 37 -25.46 5.92 16.09
C GLY A 37 -25.88 7.33 16.48
N ASN A 38 -26.23 8.16 15.50
CA ASN A 38 -26.75 9.50 15.74
C ASN A 38 -28.06 9.47 16.56
N LEU A 39 -28.99 8.56 16.23
CA LEU A 39 -30.23 8.39 16.99
C LEU A 39 -29.98 7.90 18.41
N ILE A 40 -29.01 7.00 18.63
CA ILE A 40 -28.61 6.54 19.97
C ILE A 40 -28.09 7.70 20.80
N LEU A 41 -27.23 8.56 20.23
CA LEU A 41 -26.71 9.73 20.92
C LEU A 41 -27.82 10.72 21.32
N ILE A 42 -28.74 11.05 20.40
CA ILE A 42 -29.88 11.92 20.74
C ILE A 42 -30.75 11.27 21.82
N ALA A 43 -31.01 9.97 21.73
CA ALA A 43 -31.80 9.25 22.71
C ALA A 43 -31.18 9.28 24.12
N ALA A 44 -29.84 9.30 24.22
CA ALA A 44 -29.12 9.41 25.49
C ALA A 44 -29.36 10.74 26.22
N GLY A 45 -29.64 11.83 25.48
CA GLY A 45 -29.99 13.14 26.03
C GLY A 45 -31.41 13.27 26.60
N GLY A 46 -32.21 12.22 26.49
CA GLY A 46 -33.61 12.21 26.89
C GLY A 46 -34.53 12.79 25.83
N THR A 47 -35.56 12.02 25.46
CA THR A 47 -36.54 12.39 24.41
C THR A 47 -37.68 13.28 24.90
N SER A 48 -37.77 13.52 26.22
CA SER A 48 -38.89 14.23 26.84
C SER A 48 -38.75 15.76 26.82
N ARG A 49 -37.53 16.26 26.69
CA ARG A 49 -37.24 17.70 26.62
C ARG A 49 -37.12 18.11 25.16
N ARG A 50 -37.89 19.10 24.74
CA ARG A 50 -38.08 19.45 23.32
C ARG A 50 -37.88 20.93 23.03
N GLU A 51 -37.66 21.77 24.05
CA GLU A 51 -37.30 23.16 23.83
C GLU A 51 -35.88 23.30 23.30
N GLU A 52 -35.69 24.32 22.47
CA GLU A 52 -34.41 24.65 21.87
C GLU A 52 -33.40 25.11 22.95
N PRO A 53 -32.15 24.60 22.93
CA PRO A 53 -31.11 25.08 23.84
C PRO A 53 -30.72 26.55 23.63
N PHE A 54 -31.15 27.17 22.53
CA PHE A 54 -30.76 28.51 22.11
C PHE A 54 -31.96 29.48 22.26
N GLY A 55 -32.27 29.90 23.48
CA GLY A 55 -33.38 30.83 23.78
C GLY A 55 -33.21 31.58 25.11
N THR A 56 -34.14 32.51 25.42
CA THR A 56 -34.26 33.16 26.75
C THR A 56 -34.18 32.11 27.86
N PRO A 57 -33.55 32.38 29.02
CA PRO A 57 -33.53 31.45 30.15
C PRO A 57 -34.96 31.04 30.57
N GLY A 58 -35.46 29.96 29.99
CA GLY A 58 -36.71 29.31 30.33
C GLY A 58 -36.50 28.23 31.38
N ASP A 59 -37.56 27.51 31.71
CA ASP A 59 -37.52 26.42 32.69
C ASP A 59 -36.50 25.33 32.25
N THR A 60 -35.41 25.20 32.99
CA THR A 60 -34.35 24.20 32.75
C THR A 60 -34.86 22.74 32.73
N GLY A 61 -36.10 22.49 33.18
CA GLY A 61 -36.76 21.20 33.10
C GLY A 61 -37.16 20.75 31.69
N ILE A 62 -37.35 21.67 30.74
CA ILE A 62 -37.95 21.39 29.41
C ILE A 62 -37.00 21.60 28.22
N VAL A 63 -35.84 22.22 28.46
CA VAL A 63 -34.77 22.47 27.48
C VAL A 63 -34.02 21.18 27.14
N ALA A 64 -33.79 20.92 25.85
CA ALA A 64 -33.02 19.77 25.38
C ALA A 64 -31.55 19.83 25.81
N ASP A 65 -30.94 18.67 26.08
CA ASP A 65 -29.53 18.61 26.49
C ASP A 65 -28.60 19.02 25.32
N PRO A 66 -27.77 20.08 25.47
CA PRO A 66 -26.86 20.51 24.42
C PRO A 66 -25.66 19.58 24.21
N LEU A 67 -25.31 18.74 25.20
CA LEU A 67 -24.12 17.89 25.13
C LEU A 67 -24.26 16.78 24.07
N PRO A 68 -25.34 15.97 24.06
CA PRO A 68 -25.57 15.00 23.00
C PRO A 68 -25.71 15.61 21.60
N GLN A 69 -26.19 16.85 21.51
CA GLN A 69 -26.31 17.56 20.22
C GLN A 69 -24.93 17.89 19.63
N ALA A 70 -24.01 18.38 20.46
CA ALA A 70 -22.64 18.62 20.04
C ALA A 70 -21.96 17.31 19.60
N PHE A 71 -22.17 16.22 20.34
CA PHE A 71 -21.61 14.91 19.99
C PHE A 71 -22.17 14.37 18.66
N VAL A 72 -23.44 14.58 18.37
CA VAL A 72 -24.02 14.20 17.06
C VAL A 72 -23.39 14.98 15.92
N LEU A 73 -23.14 16.28 16.07
CA LEU A 73 -22.47 17.06 15.03
C LEU A 73 -21.08 16.49 14.72
N THR A 74 -20.31 16.15 15.76
CA THR A 74 -19.00 15.49 15.60
C THR A 74 -19.12 14.11 14.95
N ALA A 75 -20.09 13.31 15.38
CA ALA A 75 -20.32 11.98 14.83
C ALA A 75 -20.68 12.03 13.33
N ILE A 76 -21.51 12.98 12.91
CA ILE A 76 -21.87 13.17 11.50
C ILE A 76 -20.63 13.48 10.65
N VAL A 77 -19.76 14.38 11.11
CA VAL A 77 -18.55 14.75 10.35
C VAL A 77 -17.60 13.56 10.23
N ILE A 78 -17.37 12.81 11.33
CA ILE A 78 -16.52 11.61 11.31
C ILE A 78 -17.09 10.55 10.37
N ALA A 79 -18.39 10.25 10.48
CA ALA A 79 -19.05 9.28 9.62
C ALA A 79 -18.98 9.69 8.14
N PHE A 80 -19.16 10.98 7.84
CA PHE A 80 -19.03 11.50 6.49
C PHE A 80 -17.61 11.36 5.93
N SER A 81 -16.59 11.70 6.72
CA SER A 81 -15.18 11.52 6.32
C SER A 81 -14.84 10.05 6.05
N ILE A 82 -15.26 9.13 6.91
CA ILE A 82 -15.05 7.69 6.71
C ILE A 82 -15.79 7.18 5.46
N THR A 83 -17.03 7.64 5.24
CA THR A 83 -17.83 7.26 4.07
C THR A 83 -17.17 7.71 2.77
N ILE A 84 -16.67 8.95 2.70
CA ILE A 84 -15.92 9.42 1.53
C ILE A 84 -14.67 8.57 1.32
N PHE A 85 -13.92 8.32 2.40
CA PHE A 85 -12.70 7.51 2.31
C PHE A 85 -13.00 6.11 1.77
N MET A 86 -14.06 5.45 2.26
CA MET A 86 -14.50 4.15 1.73
C MET A 86 -14.94 4.24 0.28
N LEU A 87 -15.63 5.31 -0.12
CA LEU A 87 -16.07 5.50 -1.50
C LEU A 87 -14.86 5.68 -2.45
N VAL A 88 -13.82 6.39 -2.01
CA VAL A 88 -12.56 6.53 -2.75
C VAL A 88 -11.86 5.18 -2.89
N LEU A 89 -11.83 4.37 -1.83
CA LEU A 89 -11.26 3.02 -1.88
C LEU A 89 -12.05 2.10 -2.81
N ALA A 90 -13.38 2.14 -2.76
CA ALA A 90 -14.24 1.33 -3.61
C ALA A 90 -14.02 1.63 -5.10
N VAL A 91 -13.81 2.89 -5.47
CA VAL A 91 -13.52 3.28 -6.86
C VAL A 91 -12.05 3.03 -7.26
N THR A 92 -11.14 2.89 -6.29
CA THR A 92 -9.71 2.64 -6.56
C THR A 92 -9.39 1.15 -6.73
N GLY A 93 -10.20 0.24 -6.16
CA GLY A 93 -10.13 -1.19 -6.43
C GLY A 93 -10.40 -1.47 -7.91
N LYS A 94 -9.56 -2.29 -8.56
CA LYS A 94 -9.64 -2.60 -9.99
C LYS A 94 -11.04 -3.13 -10.36
N ASP A 95 -11.67 -2.47 -11.33
CA ASP A 95 -12.78 -2.82 -12.23
C ASP A 95 -14.03 -3.60 -11.72
N ASP A 96 -14.00 -4.24 -10.55
CA ASP A 96 -15.15 -4.87 -9.91
C ASP A 96 -15.24 -4.50 -8.42
N ASP A 97 -16.43 -4.11 -8.00
CA ASP A 97 -16.80 -3.81 -6.60
C ASP A 97 -17.05 -5.11 -5.77
N ASP A 98 -16.71 -6.27 -6.34
CA ASP A 98 -16.82 -7.58 -5.67
C ASP A 98 -15.67 -7.74 -4.67
N THR A 99 -16.03 -8.22 -3.47
CA THR A 99 -15.12 -8.37 -2.33
C THR A 99 -14.51 -9.76 -2.23
N THR A 100 -14.74 -10.63 -3.22
CA THR A 100 -14.05 -11.93 -3.29
C THR A 100 -12.57 -11.73 -3.55
N GLU A 101 -11.72 -12.49 -2.85
CA GLU A 101 -10.35 -12.68 -3.31
C GLU A 101 -10.41 -13.20 -4.75
N PRO A 102 -9.51 -12.75 -5.66
CA PRO A 102 -9.39 -13.45 -6.92
C PRO A 102 -9.14 -14.92 -6.55
N GLU A 103 -10.03 -15.82 -6.97
CA GLU A 103 -9.62 -17.22 -7.09
C GLU A 103 -8.31 -17.15 -7.87
N GLY A 104 -7.24 -17.72 -7.31
CA GLY A 104 -5.99 -17.81 -8.04
C GLY A 104 -6.33 -18.54 -9.33
N ASP A 105 -6.50 -17.79 -10.41
CA ASP A 105 -6.36 -18.34 -11.73
C ASP A 105 -4.96 -18.94 -11.69
N ASP A 106 -4.87 -20.27 -11.76
CA ASP A 106 -3.61 -20.98 -12.00
C ASP A 106 -2.94 -20.52 -13.32
N ASP A 107 -3.55 -19.56 -14.04
CA ASP A 107 -2.94 -18.66 -15.01
C ASP A 107 -2.23 -17.49 -14.31
N ASP A 108 -1.28 -17.78 -13.41
CA ASP A 108 -0.15 -16.87 -13.25
C ASP A 108 0.36 -16.59 -14.67
N PRO A 109 0.43 -15.34 -15.17
CA PRO A 109 1.09 -15.10 -16.43
C PRO A 109 2.52 -15.52 -16.20
N GLU A 110 2.87 -16.73 -16.67
CA GLU A 110 4.21 -17.27 -16.62
C GLU A 110 5.08 -16.13 -17.14
N PHE A 111 5.91 -15.59 -16.25
CA PHE A 111 6.72 -14.42 -16.56
C PHE A 111 7.69 -14.86 -17.65
N ASP A 112 7.27 -14.69 -18.90
CA ASP A 112 7.95 -15.20 -20.05
C ASP A 112 9.20 -14.36 -20.23
N VAL A 113 10.30 -14.89 -19.68
CA VAL A 113 11.62 -14.29 -19.73
C VAL A 113 12.05 -14.03 -21.19
N SER A 114 11.42 -14.68 -22.18
CA SER A 114 11.65 -14.44 -23.61
C SER A 114 10.99 -13.18 -24.16
N THR A 115 9.99 -12.62 -23.45
CA THR A 115 9.37 -11.31 -23.77
C THR A 115 10.18 -10.13 -23.22
N LEU A 116 11.14 -10.37 -22.33
CA LEU A 116 12.06 -9.34 -21.88
C LEU A 116 12.93 -8.88 -23.06
N PRO A 117 13.22 -7.58 -23.17
CA PRO A 117 14.19 -7.10 -24.14
C PRO A 117 15.52 -7.82 -23.90
N LYS A 118 16.02 -8.51 -24.94
CA LYS A 118 17.17 -9.44 -24.88
C LYS A 118 18.45 -8.87 -24.25
N GLY A 119 18.53 -7.56 -24.04
CA GLY A 119 19.67 -6.89 -23.39
C GLY A 119 19.70 -6.94 -21.85
N ILE A 120 18.68 -7.50 -21.17
CA ILE A 120 18.72 -7.66 -19.70
C ILE A 120 19.41 -8.98 -19.28
N ILE A 121 19.36 -10.02 -20.11
CA ILE A 121 20.00 -11.33 -19.89
C ILE A 121 21.29 -11.44 -20.72
N GLU A 122 22.08 -10.37 -20.78
CA GLU A 122 23.42 -10.38 -21.40
C GLU A 122 24.47 -9.89 -20.40
N ALA A 123 24.32 -10.28 -19.13
CA ALA A 123 25.37 -10.11 -18.12
C ALA A 123 26.42 -11.24 -18.16
N GLU A 124 26.43 -12.08 -19.22
CA GLU A 124 27.47 -13.10 -19.43
C GLU A 124 28.74 -12.53 -20.10
N ASP A 125 28.72 -11.27 -20.57
CA ASP A 125 29.91 -10.63 -21.14
C ASP A 125 30.85 -10.04 -20.07
N ILE A 126 30.35 -9.66 -18.89
CA ILE A 126 31.18 -8.95 -17.89
C ILE A 126 32.22 -9.90 -17.23
N THR A 127 31.83 -11.14 -16.97
CA THR A 127 32.72 -12.16 -16.40
C THR A 127 33.72 -12.67 -17.44
N THR A 128 33.28 -12.88 -18.69
CA THR A 128 34.14 -13.40 -19.76
C THR A 128 35.14 -12.35 -20.24
N GLN A 129 34.74 -11.08 -20.28
CA GLN A 129 35.59 -9.95 -20.66
C GLN A 129 36.65 -9.64 -19.58
N SER A 130 36.31 -9.76 -18.29
CA SER A 130 37.29 -9.62 -17.19
C SER A 130 38.30 -10.78 -17.11
N LEU A 131 37.87 -12.00 -17.46
CA LEU A 131 38.77 -13.16 -17.60
C LEU A 131 39.72 -13.00 -18.80
N ASN A 132 39.24 -12.55 -19.96
CA ASN A 132 40.07 -12.32 -21.14
C ASN A 132 41.06 -11.18 -20.93
N LEU A 133 40.63 -10.07 -20.31
CA LEU A 133 41.51 -8.94 -20.00
C LEU A 133 42.61 -9.33 -18.97
N SER A 134 42.27 -10.14 -17.97
CA SER A 134 43.26 -10.66 -17.02
C SER A 134 44.24 -11.64 -17.67
N ARG A 135 43.75 -12.48 -18.60
CA ARG A 135 44.59 -13.39 -19.40
C ARG A 135 45.58 -12.61 -20.28
N GLU A 136 45.15 -11.58 -20.99
CA GLU A 136 46.04 -10.74 -21.80
C GLU A 136 47.08 -9.96 -20.97
N LYS A 137 46.66 -9.46 -19.80
CA LYS A 137 47.57 -8.75 -18.87
C LYS A 137 48.61 -9.69 -18.28
N SER A 138 48.26 -10.95 -18.01
CA SER A 138 49.20 -11.98 -17.55
C SER A 138 50.20 -12.42 -18.64
N LEU A 139 49.75 -12.54 -19.89
CA LEU A 139 50.61 -12.89 -21.03
C LEU A 139 51.58 -11.76 -21.38
N SER A 140 51.13 -10.50 -21.29
CA SER A 140 52.02 -9.34 -21.48
C SER A 140 53.08 -9.26 -20.39
N ARG A 141 52.71 -9.53 -19.11
CA ARG A 141 53.67 -9.54 -18.01
C ARG A 141 54.68 -10.69 -18.11
N SER A 142 54.25 -11.86 -18.61
CA SER A 142 55.17 -12.98 -18.87
C SER A 142 56.14 -12.69 -20.02
N ARG A 143 55.72 -11.94 -21.06
CA ARG A 143 56.61 -11.53 -22.16
C ARG A 143 57.64 -10.49 -21.72
N THR A 144 57.26 -9.52 -20.89
CA THR A 144 58.22 -8.52 -20.37
C THR A 144 59.28 -9.18 -19.47
N HIS A 145 58.89 -10.14 -18.62
CA HIS A 145 59.87 -10.86 -17.80
C HIS A 145 60.79 -11.79 -18.61
N GLN A 146 60.32 -12.30 -19.76
CA GLN A 146 61.15 -13.11 -20.66
C GLN A 146 62.16 -12.24 -21.43
N SER A 147 61.75 -11.06 -21.94
CA SER A 147 62.67 -10.15 -22.65
C SER A 147 63.78 -9.62 -21.75
N ASP A 148 63.49 -9.36 -20.48
CA ASP A 148 64.49 -8.87 -19.52
C ASP A 148 65.51 -9.96 -19.16
N ASN A 149 65.10 -11.23 -19.16
CA ASN A 149 65.97 -12.38 -18.90
C ASN A 149 66.86 -12.71 -20.12
N GLU A 150 66.33 -12.57 -21.34
CA GLU A 150 67.11 -12.73 -22.58
C GLU A 150 68.16 -11.62 -22.73
N ALA A 151 67.80 -10.37 -22.42
CA ALA A 151 68.74 -9.24 -22.46
C ALA A 151 69.88 -9.35 -21.42
N GLN A 152 69.63 -9.95 -20.25
CA GLN A 152 70.70 -10.23 -19.27
C GLN A 152 71.58 -11.43 -19.66
N SER A 153 71.06 -12.38 -20.44
CA SER A 153 71.87 -13.50 -20.95
C SER A 153 72.87 -13.07 -22.03
N ASP A 154 72.49 -12.14 -22.91
CA ASP A 154 73.38 -11.59 -23.94
C ASP A 154 74.46 -10.67 -23.35
N LEU A 155 74.12 -9.85 -22.35
CA LEU A 155 75.10 -8.99 -21.66
C LEU A 155 76.08 -9.75 -20.75
N GLY A 156 75.71 -10.96 -20.31
CA GLY A 156 76.59 -11.85 -19.55
C GLY A 156 77.61 -12.60 -20.44
N ALA A 157 77.33 -12.76 -21.73
CA ALA A 157 78.21 -13.48 -22.66
C ALA A 157 79.33 -12.59 -23.24
N GLU A 158 79.24 -11.26 -23.14
CA GLU A 158 80.24 -10.33 -23.66
C GLU A 158 81.38 -9.99 -22.68
N ASN A 159 81.29 -10.38 -21.40
CA ASN A 159 82.28 -9.99 -20.37
C ASN A 159 83.20 -11.12 -19.86
N GLU A 160 83.19 -12.31 -20.49
CA GLU A 160 84.15 -13.40 -20.19
C GLU A 160 85.10 -13.72 -21.37
N GLY A 161 85.16 -12.86 -22.39
CA GLY A 161 85.97 -13.07 -23.61
C GLY A 161 86.89 -11.90 -23.94
N GLY A 162 87.78 -11.49 -23.02
CA GLY A 162 88.67 -10.36 -23.30
C GLY A 162 89.80 -10.12 -22.31
N ASP A 163 90.32 -11.16 -21.66
CA ASP A 163 91.59 -11.12 -20.94
C ASP A 163 92.75 -11.16 -21.96
N ARG A 164 93.49 -10.06 -22.03
CA ARG A 164 94.90 -10.00 -22.41
C ARG A 164 95.62 -9.07 -21.45
#